data_AF-A0A4S2KXJ7-F1
#
_entry.id   AF-A0A4S2KXJ7-F1
#
_cell.length_a   1.000
_cell.length_b   1.000
_cell.length_c   1.000
_cell.angle_alpha   90.00
_cell.angle_beta   90.00
_cell.angle_gamma   90.00
#
_symmetry.space_group_name_H-M   'P 1'
#
loop_
_entity.id
_entity.type
_entity.pdbx_description
1 polymer ?
#
loop_
_entity_poly.entity_id
_entity_poly.type
_entity_poly.pdbx_seq_one_letter_code
_entity_poly.pdbx_strand_id
1 'polypeptide(L)' 'RSRLWLKACNRTINRTTEELYKNYRICSVHFNENMYLNDLKTRLLP' A
#
# COMPACT_ATOMS: atom_id res chain seq x y z
N ARG A 1 -1.18 -9.69 -3.23
CA ARG A 1 -1.31 -8.64 -2.18
C ARG A 1 -1.57 -7.26 -2.79
N SER A 2 -0.84 -6.81 -3.81
CA SER A 2 -1.01 -5.47 -4.44
C SER A 2 -2.43 -5.16 -4.94
N ARG A 3 -3.15 -6.12 -5.56
CA ARG A 3 -4.56 -5.92 -5.96
C ARG A 3 -5.52 -5.66 -4.80
N LEU A 4 -5.30 -6.28 -3.63
CA LEU A 4 -6.14 -6.04 -2.44
C LEU A 4 -5.94 -4.62 -1.90
N TRP A 5 -4.69 -4.15 -1.89
CA TRP A 5 -4.37 -2.78 -1.51
C TRP A 5 -4.99 -1.74 -2.43
N LEU A 6 -4.99 -1.98 -3.75
CA LEU A 6 -5.67 -1.10 -4.71
C LEU A 6 -7.16 -0.96 -4.42
N LYS A 7 -7.82 -2.10 -4.14
CA LYS A 7 -9.23 -2.12 -3.75
C LYS A 7 -9.46 -1.37 -2.44
N ALA A 8 -8.61 -1.59 -1.43
CA ALA A 8 -8.69 -0.89 -0.14
C ALA A 8 -8.45 0.62 -0.26
N CYS A 9 -7.57 1.04 -1.18
CA CYS A 9 -7.31 2.45 -1.49
C CYS A 9 -8.37 3.08 -2.41
N ASN A 10 -9.41 2.32 -2.77
CA ASN A 10 -10.45 2.71 -3.73
C ASN A 10 -9.88 3.25 -5.05
N ARG A 11 -8.77 2.67 -5.51
CA ARG A 11 -8.07 3.05 -6.74
C ARG A 11 -8.14 1.92 -7.77
N THR A 12 -8.58 2.27 -8.97
CA THR A 12 -8.52 1.42 -10.15
C THR A 12 -7.34 1.85 -10.99
N ILE A 13 -6.38 0.93 -11.19
CA ILE A 13 -5.20 1.18 -12.02
C ILE A 13 -5.17 0.15 -13.15
N ASN A 14 -5.02 0.65 -14.37
CA ASN A 14 -4.86 -0.17 -15.57
C ASN A 14 -3.36 -0.43 -15.83
N ARG A 15 -2.73 -1.22 -14.95
CA ARG A 15 -1.31 -1.65 -15.03
C ARG A 15 -1.22 -3.13 -14.74
N THR A 16 -0.17 -3.79 -15.23
CA THR A 16 0.03 -5.22 -14.93
C THR A 16 0.42 -5.43 -13.47
N THR A 17 0.26 -6.67 -12.99
CA THR A 17 0.63 -7.00 -11.60
C THR A 17 2.13 -6.79 -11.36
N GLU A 18 2.97 -7.08 -12.36
CA GLU A 18 4.42 -6.90 -12.26
C GLU A 18 4.81 -5.43 -12.08
N GLU A 19 4.19 -4.53 -12.87
CA GLU A 19 4.44 -3.09 -12.76
C GLU A 19 4.04 -2.54 -11.38
N LEU A 20 2.93 -3.05 -10.84
CA LEU A 20 2.45 -2.67 -9.51
C LEU A 20 3.41 -3.11 -8.42
N TYR A 21 3.95 -4.33 -8.47
CA TYR A 21 4.91 -4.78 -7.46
C TYR A 21 6.26 -4.06 -7.56
N LYS A 22 6.68 -3.64 -8.75
CA LYS A 22 7.99 -3.04 -8.97
C LYS A 22 8.07 -1.59 -8.50
N ASN A 23 7.08 -0.77 -8.87
CA ASN A 23 7.18 0.68 -8.74
C ASN A 23 6.03 1.31 -7.96
N TYR A 24 4.94 0.58 -7.70
CA TYR A 24 3.76 1.17 -7.12
C TYR A 24 3.80 1.13 -5.59
N ARG A 25 3.91 2.30 -4.98
CA ARG A 25 3.83 2.48 -3.52
C ARG A 25 2.50 3.09 -3.13
N ILE A 26 2.03 2.76 -1.93
CA ILE A 26 0.81 3.31 -1.36
C ILE A 26 1.20 4.44 -0.42
N CYS A 27 0.49 5.57 -0.50
CA CYS A 27 0.72 6.71 0.38
C CYS A 27 0.32 6.38 1.83
N SER A 28 0.98 7.01 2.80
CA SER A 28 0.73 6.79 4.23
C SER A 28 -0.70 7.11 4.68
N VAL A 29 -1.40 7.99 3.95
CA VAL A 29 -2.81 8.38 4.22
C VAL A 29 -3.79 7.21 4.20
N HIS A 30 -3.40 6.07 3.63
CA HIS A 30 -4.24 4.86 3.56
C HIS A 30 -4.08 3.93 4.76
N PHE A 31 -3.23 4.28 5.74
CA PHE A 31 -2.94 3.45 6.89
C PHE A 31 -3.15 4.23 8.19
N ASN A 32 -3.71 3.56 9.20
CA ASN A 32 -3.83 4.12 10.54
C ASN A 32 -2.50 4.00 11.28
N GLU A 33 -2.28 4.83 12.30
CA GLU A 33 -1.02 4.87 13.05
C GLU A 33 -0.68 3.54 13.71
N ASN A 34 -1.69 2.81 14.18
CA ASN A 34 -1.55 1.48 14.77
C ASN A 34 -1.22 0.35 13.77
N MET A 35 -1.15 0.65 12.47
CA MET A 35 -0.78 -0.32 11.42
C MET A 35 0.73 -0.33 11.14
N TYR A 36 1.47 0.61 11.74
CA TYR A 36 2.91 0.73 11.58
C TYR A 36 3.65 0.03 12.72
N LEU A 37 4.81 -0.54 12.40
CA LEU A 37 5.75 -1.13 13.37
C LEU A 37 6.49 -0.07 14.18
N ASN A 38 6.48 1.18 13.73
CA ASN A 38 7.18 2.29 14.36
C ASN A 38 6.44 3.62 14.14
N ASP A 39 6.71 4.57 15.02
CA ASP A 39 6.15 5.93 14.98
C ASP A 39 6.62 6.73 13.76
N LEU A 40 7.74 6.31 13.15
CA LEU A 40 8.26 6.90 11.92
C LEU A 40 7.44 6.51 10.67
N LYS A 41 6.45 5.61 10.80
CA LYS A 41 5.56 5.16 9.73
C LYS A 41 6.31 4.61 8.50
N THR A 42 7.50 4.05 8.73
CA THR A 42 8.38 3.56 7.67
C THR A 42 8.17 2.09 7.34
N ARG A 43 7.56 1.34 8.27
CA ARG A 43 7.32 -0.11 8.13
C ARG A 43 5.93 -0.45 8.61
N LEU A 44 5.20 -1.23 7.81
CA LEU A 44 3.90 -1.80 8.16
C LEU A 44 4.08 -3.09 8.96
N LEU A 45 3.10 -3.40 9.82
CA LEU A 45 2.99 -4.71 10.45
C LEU A 45 2.90 -5.83 9.39
N PRO A 46 3.52 -6.99 9.64
CA PRO A 46 3.58 -8.11 8.68
C PRO A 46 2.22 -8.74 8.34
#